data_AF-A0A4Q2ZS96-F1
#
_entry.id   AF-A0A4Q2ZS96-F1
#
_cell.length_a   1.000
_cell.length_b   1.000
_cell.length_c   1.000
_cell.angle_alpha   90.00
_cell.angle_beta   90.00
_cell.angle_gamma   90.00
#
_symmetry.space_group_name_H-M   'P 1'
#
loop_
_entity.id
_entity.type
_entity.pdbx_description
1 polymer ?
#
loop_
_entity_poly.entity_id
_entity_poly.type
_entity_poly.pdbx_seq_one_letter_code
_entity_poly.pdbx_strand_id
1 'polypeptide(L)'
;MKAYTVTEDQLENLGILQLSSTFVFSLSAALVTFWIGVRQDIAFSGDKPTESVTWWAGLATGALVGAILLALVGALLVARGYTTVSRIKRETIHD
;
A
#
# COMPACT_ATOMS: atom_id res chain seq x y z
N MET A 1 -26.74 17.66 -1.28
CA MET A 1 -25.46 17.20 -0.70
C MET A 1 -25.27 17.93 0.62
N LYS A 2 -24.91 17.25 1.72
CA LYS A 2 -24.59 17.94 2.98
C LYS A 2 -23.17 18.50 2.86
N ALA A 3 -23.02 19.80 3.01
CA ALA A 3 -21.71 20.46 3.09
C ALA A 3 -21.19 20.32 4.53
N TYR A 4 -19.92 19.93 4.67
CA TYR A 4 -19.23 19.91 5.96
C TYR A 4 -18.11 20.94 5.89
N THR A 5 -17.96 21.76 6.92
CA THR A 5 -16.85 22.70 7.04
C THR A 5 -15.57 21.93 7.32
N VAL A 6 -14.50 22.24 6.57
CA VAL A 6 -13.18 21.61 6.73
C VAL A 6 -12.17 22.74 6.83
N THR A 7 -11.32 22.70 7.86
CA THR A 7 -10.23 23.68 7.98
C THR A 7 -9.10 23.37 7.00
N GLU A 8 -8.27 24.36 6.68
CA GLU A 8 -7.11 24.18 5.80
C GLU A 8 -6.18 23.07 6.31
N ASP A 9 -5.87 23.05 7.61
CA ASP A 9 -5.05 22.02 8.26
C ASP A 9 -5.66 20.61 8.16
N GLN A 10 -7.00 20.50 8.23
CA GLN A 10 -7.69 19.21 8.08
C GLN A 10 -7.65 18.72 6.65
N LEU A 11 -7.79 19.63 5.68
CA LEU A 11 -7.69 19.33 4.26
C LEU A 11 -6.29 18.87 3.89
N GLU A 12 -5.25 19.57 4.36
CA GLU A 12 -3.85 19.19 4.13
C GLU A 12 -3.54 17.81 4.72
N ASN A 13 -3.96 17.55 5.96
CA ASN A 13 -3.78 16.24 6.59
C ASN A 13 -4.45 15.10 5.80
N LEU A 14 -5.68 15.31 5.31
CA LEU A 14 -6.38 14.32 4.49
C LEU A 14 -5.65 14.09 3.15
N GLY A 15 -5.13 15.16 2.53
CA GLY A 15 -4.31 15.08 1.34
C GLY A 15 -3.03 14.27 1.55
N ILE A 16 -2.31 14.52 2.64
CA ILE A 16 -1.09 13.78 3.01
C ILE A 16 -1.40 12.30 3.26
N LEU A 17 -2.50 11.98 3.97
CA LEU A 17 -2.93 10.60 4.19
C LEU A 17 -3.28 9.88 2.88
N GLN A 18 -3.94 10.58 1.96
CA GLN A 18 -4.28 10.04 0.64
C GLN A 18 -3.03 9.78 -0.21
N LEU A 19 -2.09 10.74 -0.27
CA LEU A 19 -0.83 10.57 -1.00
C LEU A 19 0.00 9.42 -0.41
N SER A 20 0.12 9.38 0.92
CA SER A 20 0.88 8.35 1.63
C SER A 20 0.30 6.95 1.41
N SER A 21 -1.03 6.80 1.51
CA SER A 21 -1.68 5.51 1.25
C SER A 21 -1.51 5.07 -0.21
N THR A 22 -1.67 6.00 -1.17
CA THR A 22 -1.46 5.73 -2.60
C THR A 22 -0.03 5.29 -2.88
N PHE A 23 0.96 5.97 -2.30
CA PHE A 23 2.37 5.64 -2.45
C PHE A 23 2.67 4.23 -1.92
N VAL A 24 2.21 3.92 -0.71
CA VAL A 24 2.44 2.62 -0.06
C VAL A 24 1.77 1.48 -0.84
N PHE A 25 0.55 1.67 -1.35
CA PHE A 25 -0.09 0.68 -2.22
C PHE A 25 0.63 0.52 -3.56
N SER A 26 1.12 1.61 -4.14
CA SER A 26 1.88 1.55 -5.40
C SER A 26 3.18 0.76 -5.22
N LEU A 27 3.89 0.98 -4.11
CA LEU A 27 5.10 0.24 -3.77
C LEU A 27 4.79 -1.25 -3.51
N SER A 28 3.71 -1.54 -2.79
CA SER A 28 3.23 -2.91 -2.60
C SER A 28 2.95 -3.60 -3.95
N ALA A 29 2.23 -2.94 -4.86
CA ALA A 29 1.92 -3.47 -6.19
C ALA A 29 3.19 -3.72 -7.04
N ALA A 30 4.18 -2.82 -6.96
CA ALA A 30 5.46 -3.01 -7.63
C ALA A 30 6.20 -4.26 -7.12
N LEU A 31 6.21 -4.49 -5.81
CA LEU A 31 6.81 -5.68 -5.21
C LEU A 31 6.07 -6.98 -5.57
N VAL A 32 4.73 -6.96 -5.61
CA VAL A 32 3.96 -8.11 -6.11
C VAL A 32 4.29 -8.39 -7.57
N THR A 33 4.39 -7.35 -8.40
CA THR A 33 4.74 -7.50 -9.82
C THR A 33 6.13 -8.11 -9.99
N PHE A 34 7.11 -7.65 -9.20
CA PHE A 34 8.44 -8.25 -9.16
C PHE A 34 8.39 -9.72 -8.73
N TRP A 35 7.64 -10.05 -7.68
CA TRP A 35 7.46 -11.44 -7.23
C TRP A 35 6.86 -12.32 -8.34
N ILE A 36 5.80 -11.86 -9.03
CA ILE A 36 5.19 -12.58 -10.15
C ILE A 36 6.22 -12.81 -11.26
N GLY A 37 6.97 -11.76 -11.65
CA GLY A 37 7.98 -11.85 -12.70
C GLY A 37 9.05 -12.90 -12.38
N VAL A 38 9.62 -12.85 -11.17
CA VAL A 38 10.62 -13.85 -10.75
C VAL A 38 10.04 -15.26 -10.69
N ARG A 39 8.78 -15.43 -10.26
CA ARG A 39 8.13 -16.76 -10.23
C ARG A 39 7.87 -17.31 -11.63
N GLN A 40 7.49 -16.45 -12.58
CA GLN A 40 7.35 -16.84 -13.99
C GLN A 40 8.71 -17.22 -14.57
N ASP A 41 9.74 -16.40 -14.36
CA ASP A 41 11.09 -16.66 -14.86
C ASP A 41 11.66 -17.98 -14.32
N ILE A 42 11.41 -18.30 -13.04
CA ILE A 42 11.81 -19.57 -12.44
C ILE A 42 10.99 -20.74 -13.00
N ALA A 43 9.69 -20.55 -13.27
CA ALA A 43 8.85 -21.61 -13.83
C ALA A 43 9.27 -22.00 -15.27
N PHE A 44 9.82 -21.05 -16.03
CA PHE A 44 10.24 -21.25 -17.42
C PHE A 44 11.76 -21.39 -17.60
N SER A 45 12.56 -21.45 -16.52
CA SER A 45 14.01 -21.26 -16.61
C SER A 45 14.83 -22.44 -17.17
N GLY A 46 14.28 -23.65 -17.33
CA GLY A 46 15.07 -24.83 -17.77
C GLY A 46 16.30 -25.09 -16.86
N ASP A 47 17.36 -25.72 -17.39
CA ASP A 47 18.61 -26.11 -16.69
C ASP A 47 19.47 -24.92 -16.18
N LYS A 48 18.88 -23.99 -15.43
CA LYS A 48 19.65 -22.97 -14.71
C LYS A 48 20.32 -23.57 -13.46
N PRO A 49 21.48 -23.03 -13.04
CA PRO A 49 22.13 -23.46 -11.81
C PRO A 49 21.19 -23.32 -10.61
N THR A 50 21.05 -24.39 -9.82
CA THR A 50 20.17 -24.45 -8.65
C THR A 50 20.45 -23.30 -7.68
N GLU A 51 21.70 -22.89 -7.50
CA GLU A 51 22.10 -21.78 -6.63
C GLU A 51 21.54 -20.42 -7.09
N SER A 52 21.47 -20.18 -8.40
CA SER A 52 20.89 -18.94 -8.92
C SER A 52 19.38 -18.91 -8.70
N VAL A 53 18.72 -20.06 -8.93
CA VAL A 53 17.27 -20.20 -8.75
C VAL A 53 16.87 -20.02 -7.28
N THR A 54 17.61 -20.60 -6.33
CA THR A 54 17.31 -20.47 -4.89
C THR A 54 17.52 -19.05 -4.39
N TRP A 55 18.57 -18.36 -4.84
CA TRP A 55 18.79 -16.96 -4.50
C TRP A 55 17.64 -16.05 -4.96
N TRP A 56 17.24 -16.16 -6.23
CA TRP A 56 16.13 -15.39 -6.78
C TRP A 56 14.78 -15.74 -6.12
N ALA A 57 14.55 -17.02 -5.80
CA ALA A 57 13.38 -17.45 -5.05
C ALA A 57 13.32 -16.84 -3.63
N GLY A 58 14.47 -16.72 -2.96
CA GLY A 58 14.59 -16.04 -1.66
C GLY A 58 14.23 -14.56 -1.75
N LEU A 59 14.81 -13.84 -2.72
CA LEU A 59 14.49 -12.43 -2.96
C LEU A 59 13.01 -12.21 -3.31
N ALA A 60 12.45 -13.07 -4.16
CA ALA A 60 11.02 -13.02 -4.49
C ALA A 60 10.16 -13.16 -3.22
N THR A 61 10.47 -14.16 -2.37
CA THR A 61 9.74 -14.37 -1.12
C THR A 61 9.83 -13.15 -0.20
N GLY A 62 11.02 -12.55 -0.07
CA GLY A 62 11.21 -11.31 0.67
C GLY A 62 10.38 -10.16 0.11
N ALA A 63 10.33 -10.01 -1.22
CA ALA A 63 9.51 -9.00 -1.89
C ALA A 63 8.01 -9.20 -1.61
N LEU A 64 7.51 -10.43 -1.62
CA LEU A 64 6.11 -10.72 -1.31
C LEU A 64 5.77 -10.36 0.15
N VAL A 65 6.63 -10.73 1.10
CA VAL A 65 6.46 -10.35 2.52
C VAL A 65 6.45 -8.82 2.66
N GLY A 66 7.40 -8.13 2.03
CA GLY A 66 7.44 -6.67 2.00
C GLY A 66 6.18 -6.05 1.40
N ALA A 67 5.65 -6.63 0.31
CA ALA A 67 4.42 -6.19 -0.31
C ALA A 67 3.21 -6.31 0.62
N ILE A 68 3.09 -7.43 1.35
CA ILE A 68 2.02 -7.65 2.32
C ILE A 68 2.10 -6.63 3.46
N LEU A 69 3.29 -6.43 4.03
CA LEU A 69 3.50 -5.45 5.10
C LEU A 69 3.14 -4.03 4.65
N LEU A 70 3.55 -3.63 3.45
CA LEU A 70 3.17 -2.34 2.88
C LEU A 70 1.65 -2.26 2.67
N ALA A 71 1.01 -3.30 2.13
CA ALA A 71 -0.45 -3.30 1.96
C ALA A 71 -1.20 -3.13 3.30
N LEU A 72 -0.71 -3.76 4.37
CA LEU A 72 -1.25 -3.57 5.72
C LEU A 72 -1.08 -2.12 6.21
N VAL A 73 0.10 -1.51 6.00
CA VAL A 73 0.33 -0.09 6.31
C VAL A 73 -0.60 0.81 5.50
N GLY A 74 -0.77 0.55 4.21
CA GLY A 74 -1.71 1.26 3.34
C GLY A 74 -3.15 1.19 3.85
N ALA A 75 -3.60 0.00 4.27
CA ALA A 75 -4.92 -0.21 4.86
C ALA A 75 -5.09 0.57 6.18
N LEU A 76 -4.06 0.61 7.03
CA LEU A 76 -4.07 1.41 8.26
C LEU A 76 -4.17 2.92 7.98
N LEU A 77 -3.46 3.42 6.97
CA LEU A 77 -3.53 4.83 6.57
C LEU A 77 -4.91 5.20 6.04
N VAL A 78 -5.52 4.33 5.23
CA VAL A 78 -6.90 4.50 4.75
C VAL A 78 -7.88 4.49 5.92
N ALA A 79 -7.75 3.53 6.84
CA ALA A 79 -8.59 3.46 8.04
C ALA A 79 -8.48 4.75 8.88
N ARG A 80 -7.25 5.27 9.07
CA ARG A 80 -7.04 6.57 9.73
C ARG A 80 -7.74 7.70 8.99
N GLY A 81 -7.63 7.78 7.66
CA GLY A 81 -8.37 8.75 6.85
C GLY A 81 -9.87 8.71 7.11
N TYR A 82 -10.47 7.52 7.12
CA TYR A 82 -11.90 7.34 7.44
C TYR A 82 -12.26 7.79 8.86
N THR A 83 -11.43 7.49 9.86
CA THR A 83 -11.67 7.94 11.24
C THR A 83 -11.62 9.47 11.34
N THR A 84 -10.67 10.12 10.66
CA THR A 84 -10.55 11.59 10.62
C THR A 84 -11.78 12.22 9.97
N VAL A 85 -12.22 11.72 8.82
CA VAL A 85 -13.44 12.21 8.15
C VAL A 85 -14.67 12.01 9.04
N SER A 86 -14.79 10.86 9.70
CA SER A 86 -15.92 10.58 10.60
C SER A 86 -15.92 11.46 11.84
N ARG A 87 -14.75 11.88 12.33
CA ARG A 87 -14.62 12.86 13.40
C ARG A 87 -15.06 14.25 12.93
N ILE A 88 -14.55 14.72 11.80
CA ILE A 88 -14.93 16.03 11.20
C ILE A 88 -16.44 16.10 11.00
N LYS A 89 -17.05 15.06 10.43
CA LYS A 89 -18.51 15.00 10.24
C LYS A 89 -19.29 15.11 11.56
N ARG A 90 -18.81 14.51 12.65
CA ARG A 90 -19.48 14.61 13.95
C ARG A 90 -19.36 16.00 14.56
N GLU A 91 -18.19 16.62 14.43
CA GLU A 91 -17.93 17.95 14.97
C GLU A 91 -18.71 19.05 14.23
N THR A 92 -19.04 18.83 12.95
CA THR A 92 -19.69 19.83 12.07
C THR A 92 -21.19 19.61 11.84
N ILE A 93 -21.81 18.60 12.47
CA ILE A 93 -23.27 18.37 12.39
C ILE A 93 -24.08 19.32 13.30
N HIS A 94 -23.41 19.96 14.25
CA HIS A 94 -24.04 20.84 15.25
C HIS A 94 -24.00 22.33 14.87
N ASP A 95 -23.28 22.68 13.81
CA ASP A 95 -23.25 24.02 13.19
C ASP A 95 -24.24 24.09 12.02
#